data_AF-A0A1N7J7L4-F1
#
_entry.id   AF-A0A1N7J7L4-F1
#
_cell.length_a   1.000
_cell.length_b   1.000
_cell.length_c   1.000
_cell.angle_alpha   90.00
_cell.angle_beta   90.00
_cell.angle_gamma   90.00
#
_symmetry.space_group_name_H-M   'P 1'
#
loop_
_entity.id
_entity.type
_entity.pdbx_description
1 polymer ?
#
loop_
_entity_poly.entity_id
_entity_poly.type
_entity_poly.pdbx_seq_one_letter_code
_entity_poly.pdbx_strand_id
1 'polypeptide(L)'
;MKPLLQIFLLFFCASSHAVPYISPEAAIEVLNRDYAGETLYWKPASLPLTLSQSDRSAEASQLAELFEMALIGRERRISTEEIEKGRKRVVVGWRYYWLDDAGAGVSYGTRRIKSLVTMTDPIERDARWFVEVNIRWFVDGLAGWISEPVFRRARPLRRAMESEEKPFEATLYLEYVDHHWRLWQPE
;
A
#
# COMPACT_ATOMS: atom_id res chain seq x y z
N MET A 1 50.71 -46.55 -1.67
CA MET A 1 50.54 -45.15 -1.21
C MET A 1 49.81 -44.32 -2.27
N LYS A 2 48.48 -44.47 -2.37
CA LYS A 2 47.58 -43.66 -3.22
C LYS A 2 46.17 -43.38 -2.63
N PRO A 3 45.82 -43.61 -1.34
CA PRO A 3 44.45 -43.30 -0.87
C PRO A 3 44.24 -41.82 -0.50
N LEU A 4 45.31 -41.02 -0.36
CA LEU A 4 45.22 -39.64 0.11
C LEU A 4 44.70 -38.64 -0.95
N LEU A 5 44.81 -38.97 -2.24
CA LEU A 5 44.36 -38.06 -3.32
C LEU A 5 42.84 -38.12 -3.56
N GLN A 6 42.18 -39.24 -3.24
CA GLN A 6 40.73 -39.39 -3.43
C GLN A 6 39.90 -38.65 -2.38
N ILE A 7 40.45 -38.40 -1.18
CA ILE A 7 39.75 -37.66 -0.12
C ILE A 7 39.71 -36.15 -0.43
N PHE A 8 40.73 -35.62 -1.12
CA PHE A 8 40.78 -34.20 -1.48
C PHE A 8 39.77 -33.81 -2.58
N LEU A 9 39.44 -34.76 -3.46
CA LEU A 9 38.47 -34.55 -4.56
C LEU A 9 37.01 -34.63 -4.11
N LEU A 10 36.71 -35.25 -2.96
CA LEU A 10 35.36 -35.28 -2.38
C LEU A 10 35.03 -34.04 -1.53
N PHE A 11 36.03 -33.25 -1.13
CA PHE A 11 35.81 -32.04 -0.33
C PHE A 11 35.48 -30.79 -1.17
N PHE A 12 35.77 -30.80 -2.47
CA PHE A 12 35.53 -29.64 -3.35
C PHE A 12 34.10 -29.56 -3.94
N CYS A 13 33.26 -30.58 -3.74
CA CYS A 13 31.87 -30.58 -4.23
C CYS A 13 30.84 -30.00 -3.25
N ALA A 14 31.23 -29.62 -2.02
CA ALA A 14 30.27 -29.26 -0.97
C ALA A 14 29.82 -27.78 -0.98
N SER A 15 30.31 -26.95 -1.90
CA SER A 15 30.01 -25.51 -1.92
C SER A 15 29.50 -25.03 -3.29
N SER A 16 28.70 -25.84 -3.98
CA SER A 16 27.82 -25.27 -5.01
C SER A 16 26.57 -24.78 -4.28
N HIS A 17 26.53 -23.48 -3.94
CA HIS A 17 25.27 -22.83 -3.64
C HIS A 17 24.44 -22.90 -4.91
N ALA A 18 23.56 -23.89 -4.99
CA ALA A 18 22.65 -24.03 -6.12
C ALA A 18 21.81 -22.74 -6.20
N VAL A 19 21.78 -22.14 -7.39
CA VAL A 19 20.91 -20.99 -7.66
C VAL A 19 19.47 -21.41 -7.36
N PRO A 20 18.76 -20.74 -6.43
CA PRO A 20 17.40 -21.09 -6.11
C PRO A 20 16.53 -20.82 -7.34
N TYR A 21 15.83 -21.85 -7.80
CA TYR A 21 14.93 -21.74 -8.95
C TYR A 21 13.55 -21.21 -8.51
N ILE A 22 12.91 -20.44 -9.38
CA ILE A 22 11.50 -20.06 -9.27
C ILE A 22 10.87 -20.07 -10.66
N SER A 23 9.68 -20.68 -10.76
CA SER A 23 8.89 -20.61 -11.99
C SER A 23 7.96 -19.38 -11.98
N PRO A 24 7.51 -18.91 -13.15
CA PRO A 24 6.51 -17.83 -13.24
C PRO A 24 5.24 -18.11 -12.41
N GLU A 25 4.79 -19.35 -12.36
CA GLU A 25 3.62 -19.78 -11.58
C GLU A 25 3.86 -19.64 -10.08
N ALA A 26 5.03 -20.11 -9.61
CA ALA A 26 5.43 -19.95 -8.21
C ALA A 26 5.58 -18.46 -7.83
N ALA A 27 6.07 -17.62 -8.73
CA ALA A 27 6.12 -16.16 -8.50
C ALA A 27 4.71 -15.56 -8.37
N ILE A 28 3.75 -15.99 -9.18
CA ILE A 28 2.33 -15.57 -9.06
C ILE A 28 1.73 -16.01 -7.72
N GLU A 29 2.04 -17.22 -7.24
CA GLU A 29 1.60 -17.69 -5.92
C GLU A 29 2.14 -16.82 -4.79
N VAL A 30 3.43 -16.49 -4.82
CA VAL A 30 4.06 -15.57 -3.86
C VAL A 30 3.38 -14.20 -3.90
N LEU A 31 3.15 -13.65 -5.10
CA LEU A 31 2.49 -12.35 -5.27
C LEU A 31 1.04 -12.36 -4.77
N ASN A 32 0.29 -13.43 -5.01
CA ASN A 32 -1.08 -13.54 -4.50
C ASN A 32 -1.14 -13.66 -2.97
N ARG A 33 -0.13 -14.28 -2.37
CA ARG A 33 -0.03 -14.44 -0.91
C ARG A 33 0.42 -13.14 -0.23
N ASP A 34 1.43 -12.47 -0.79
CA ASP A 34 2.16 -11.41 -0.08
C ASP A 34 1.80 -9.99 -0.55
N TYR A 35 1.21 -9.83 -1.74
CA TYR A 35 0.93 -8.52 -2.36
C TYR A 35 -0.54 -8.31 -2.74
N ALA A 36 -1.22 -9.34 -3.23
CA ALA A 36 -2.66 -9.29 -3.46
C ALA A 36 -3.42 -9.34 -2.14
N GLY A 37 -4.68 -8.92 -2.15
CA GLY A 37 -5.53 -8.94 -0.95
C GLY A 37 -5.32 -7.73 -0.02
N GLU A 38 -4.34 -6.87 -0.27
CA GLU A 38 -4.17 -5.63 0.48
C GLU A 38 -5.37 -4.70 0.26
N THR A 39 -5.98 -4.25 1.36
CA THR A 39 -7.03 -3.22 1.33
C THR A 39 -6.41 -1.86 1.02
N LEU A 40 -6.95 -1.17 0.03
CA LEU A 40 -6.48 0.13 -0.41
C LEU A 40 -7.28 1.24 0.27
N TYR A 41 -6.57 2.27 0.73
CA TYR A 41 -7.14 3.39 1.47
C TYR A 41 -6.93 4.71 0.74
N TRP A 42 -7.96 5.55 0.73
CA TRP A 42 -7.90 6.89 0.17
C TRP A 42 -7.82 7.93 1.29
N LYS A 43 -6.83 8.82 1.20
CA LYS A 43 -6.45 9.79 2.24
C LYS A 43 -6.45 11.21 1.67
N PRO A 44 -7.63 11.84 1.49
CA PRO A 44 -7.72 13.18 0.91
C PRO A 44 -7.11 14.29 1.78
N ALA A 45 -7.01 14.07 3.10
CA ALA A 45 -6.49 15.04 4.05
C ALA A 45 -5.71 14.35 5.18
N SER A 46 -4.82 15.11 5.81
CA SER A 46 -4.11 14.68 7.01
C SER A 46 -5.01 14.85 8.24
N LEU A 47 -5.67 13.76 8.65
CA LEU A 47 -6.52 13.73 9.86
C LEU A 47 -5.74 13.17 11.06
N PRO A 48 -6.04 13.61 12.30
CA PRO A 48 -7.14 14.50 12.67
C PRO A 48 -6.89 15.98 12.32
N LEU A 49 -7.93 16.68 11.86
CA LEU A 49 -7.88 18.09 11.49
C LEU A 49 -9.00 18.87 12.17
N THR A 50 -8.70 20.05 12.70
CA THR A 50 -9.71 20.95 13.28
C THR A 50 -9.86 22.19 12.41
N LEU A 51 -11.06 22.42 11.89
CA LEU A 51 -11.40 23.60 11.09
C LEU A 51 -12.43 24.46 11.83
N SER A 52 -12.40 25.77 11.61
CA SER A 52 -13.43 26.68 12.14
C SER A 52 -14.81 26.26 11.62
N GLN A 53 -15.86 26.39 12.44
CA GLN A 53 -17.24 26.16 11.97
C GLN A 53 -17.66 27.11 10.84
N SER A 54 -17.02 28.29 10.74
CA SER A 54 -17.29 29.26 9.68
C SER A 54 -16.41 29.06 8.44
N ASP A 55 -15.55 28.05 8.43
CA ASP A 55 -14.68 27.77 7.29
C ASP A 55 -15.51 27.36 6.07
N ARG A 56 -15.23 28.01 4.92
CA ARG A 56 -15.89 27.79 3.63
C ARG A 56 -14.90 27.32 2.56
N SER A 57 -13.70 26.90 2.97
CA SER A 57 -12.70 26.34 2.08
C SER A 57 -13.19 25.07 1.38
N ALA A 58 -12.52 24.71 0.29
CA ALA A 58 -12.79 23.46 -0.41
C ALA A 58 -12.54 22.24 0.49
N GLU A 59 -11.53 22.30 1.36
CA GLU A 59 -11.23 21.25 2.34
C GLU A 59 -12.34 21.09 3.37
N ALA A 60 -12.84 22.19 3.95
CA ALA A 60 -13.98 22.14 4.88
C ALA A 60 -15.23 21.54 4.22
N SER A 61 -15.50 21.91 2.97
CA SER A 61 -16.63 21.37 2.20
C SER A 61 -16.47 19.87 1.94
N GLN A 62 -15.28 19.44 1.50
CA GLN A 62 -14.99 18.02 1.26
C GLN A 62 -15.08 17.17 2.54
N LEU A 63 -14.54 17.65 3.66
CA LEU A 63 -14.63 16.94 4.94
C LEU A 63 -16.08 16.87 5.45
N ALA A 64 -16.88 17.91 5.24
CA ALA A 64 -18.31 17.86 5.56
C ALA A 64 -19.02 16.79 4.73
N GLU A 65 -18.80 16.73 3.42
CA GLU A 65 -19.39 15.70 2.54
C GLU A 65 -18.96 14.28 2.94
N LEU A 66 -17.67 14.07 3.26
CA LEU A 66 -17.18 12.79 3.78
C LEU A 66 -17.86 12.37 5.08
N PHE A 67 -18.12 13.33 5.98
CA PHE A 67 -18.84 13.08 7.22
C PHE A 67 -20.31 12.73 6.97
N GLU A 68 -21.02 13.45 6.09
CA GLU A 68 -22.42 13.14 5.76
C GLU A 68 -22.58 11.75 5.14
N MET A 69 -21.54 11.26 4.46
CA MET A 69 -21.46 9.90 3.93
C MET A 69 -20.99 8.85 4.95
N ALA A 70 -20.80 9.24 6.21
CA ALA A 70 -20.28 8.40 7.29
C ALA A 70 -18.93 7.72 6.97
N LEU A 71 -18.07 8.38 6.19
CA LEU A 71 -16.72 7.89 5.86
C LEU A 71 -15.66 8.38 6.85
N ILE A 72 -15.95 9.48 7.57
CA ILE A 72 -15.12 10.04 8.62
C ILE A 72 -15.99 10.46 9.81
N GLY A 73 -15.38 10.57 10.99
CA GLY A 73 -16.02 11.12 12.19
C GLY A 73 -15.87 12.64 12.27
N ARG A 74 -16.82 13.29 12.95
CA ARG A 74 -16.80 14.73 13.26
C ARG A 74 -17.25 14.97 14.70
N GLU A 75 -16.48 15.75 15.44
CA GLU A 75 -16.86 16.21 16.78
C GLU A 75 -16.70 17.73 16.94
N ARG A 76 -17.54 18.33 17.79
CA ARG A 76 -17.46 19.77 18.09
C ARG A 76 -16.30 20.02 19.06
N ARG A 77 -15.42 20.94 18.72
CA ARG A 77 -14.36 21.43 19.61
C ARG A 77 -14.56 22.90 19.93
N ILE A 78 -14.36 23.24 21.20
CA ILE A 78 -14.38 24.62 21.68
C ILE A 78 -12.98 24.91 22.19
N SER A 79 -12.36 25.94 21.64
CA SER A 79 -11.06 26.45 22.06
C SER A 79 -11.17 27.93 22.41
N THR A 80 -10.13 28.47 23.02
CA THR A 80 -10.01 29.89 23.30
C THR A 80 -8.75 30.41 22.65
N GLU A 81 -8.89 31.40 21.78
CA GLU A 81 -7.78 32.08 21.13
C GLU A 81 -7.58 33.45 21.79
N GLU A 82 -6.32 33.83 22.00
CA GLU A 82 -5.99 35.16 22.48
C GLU A 82 -6.04 36.15 21.33
N ILE A 83 -6.77 37.25 21.54
CA ILE A 83 -6.81 38.42 20.67
C ILE A 83 -6.09 39.58 21.36
N GLU A 84 -5.84 40.65 20.59
CA GLU A 84 -5.12 41.83 21.06
C GLU A 84 -5.51 42.28 22.48
N LYS A 85 -4.48 42.66 23.24
CA LYS A 85 -4.57 43.24 24.59
C LYS A 85 -5.21 42.30 25.63
N GLY A 86 -4.83 41.02 25.63
CA GLY A 86 -5.23 40.05 26.65
C GLY A 86 -6.71 39.66 26.60
N ARG A 87 -7.41 40.04 25.54
CA ARG A 87 -8.79 39.60 25.30
C ARG A 87 -8.74 38.16 24.80
N LYS A 88 -9.76 37.38 25.14
CA LYS A 88 -9.89 35.99 24.70
C LYS A 88 -11.18 35.84 23.91
N ARG A 89 -11.11 35.16 22.77
CA ARG A 89 -12.26 34.81 21.95
C ARG A 89 -12.49 33.32 22.03
N VAL A 90 -13.73 32.93 22.33
CA VAL A 90 -14.16 31.53 22.19
C VAL A 90 -14.30 31.22 20.71
N VAL A 91 -13.58 30.19 20.25
CA VAL A 91 -13.63 29.69 18.88
C VAL A 91 -14.25 28.30 18.91
N VAL A 92 -15.19 28.07 17.99
CA VAL A 92 -15.84 26.78 17.82
C VAL A 92 -15.37 26.20 16.50
N GLY A 93 -14.87 24.98 16.56
CA GLY A 93 -14.39 24.23 15.41
C GLY A 93 -15.04 22.86 15.30
N TRP A 94 -14.91 22.27 14.12
CA TRP A 94 -15.18 20.86 13.86
C TRP A 94 -13.85 20.12 13.79
N ARG A 95 -13.68 19.08 14.61
CA ARG A 95 -12.57 18.15 14.51
C ARG A 95 -13.01 16.93 13.74
N TYR A 96 -12.34 16.67 12.63
CA TYR A 96 -12.54 15.50 11.78
C TYR A 96 -11.48 14.43 12.09
N TYR A 97 -11.87 13.16 12.04
CA TYR A 97 -11.00 12.01 12.34
C TYR A 97 -11.42 10.77 11.54
N TRP A 98 -10.50 9.83 11.34
CA TRP A 98 -10.80 8.53 10.73
C TRP A 98 -11.67 7.68 11.67
N LEU A 99 -12.66 6.97 11.13
CA LEU A 99 -13.53 6.11 11.95
C LEU A 99 -12.81 4.85 12.47
N ASP A 100 -11.87 4.32 11.69
CA ASP A 100 -11.03 3.18 12.08
C ASP A 100 -9.58 3.62 12.33
N ASP A 101 -9.03 3.17 13.47
CA ASP A 101 -7.62 3.38 13.85
C ASP A 101 -6.67 2.48 13.03
N ALA A 102 -7.18 1.46 12.35
CA ALA A 102 -6.41 0.48 11.58
C ALA A 102 -5.99 0.97 10.17
N GLY A 103 -5.32 2.13 10.08
CA GLY A 103 -4.57 2.48 8.86
C GLY A 103 -5.05 3.68 8.03
N ALA A 104 -5.68 4.65 8.68
CA ALA A 104 -5.63 6.08 8.31
C ALA A 104 -6.16 6.48 6.94
N GLY A 105 -7.31 6.00 6.50
CA GLY A 105 -8.01 6.48 5.30
C GLY A 105 -9.35 5.78 5.11
N VAL A 106 -10.09 6.16 4.06
CA VAL A 106 -11.33 5.47 3.68
C VAL A 106 -11.00 4.28 2.79
N SER A 107 -11.36 3.06 3.19
CA SER A 107 -11.15 1.87 2.37
C SER A 107 -11.99 1.94 1.10
N TYR A 108 -11.38 1.71 -0.06
CA TYR A 108 -12.04 1.86 -1.36
C TYR A 108 -11.99 0.61 -2.24
N GLY A 109 -11.24 -0.43 -1.85
CA GLY A 109 -11.21 -1.70 -2.56
C GLY A 109 -10.01 -2.53 -2.17
N THR A 110 -9.80 -3.64 -2.88
CA THR A 110 -8.75 -4.61 -2.61
C THR A 110 -7.87 -4.81 -3.83
N ARG A 111 -6.55 -4.94 -3.61
CA ARG A 111 -5.60 -5.19 -4.69
C ARG A 111 -5.72 -6.61 -5.25
N ARG A 112 -5.76 -6.75 -6.58
CA ARG A 112 -5.69 -8.04 -7.29
C ARG A 112 -4.64 -8.03 -8.39
N ILE A 113 -3.95 -9.15 -8.56
CA ILE A 113 -3.03 -9.36 -9.69
C ILE A 113 -3.83 -9.66 -10.95
N LYS A 114 -3.53 -8.96 -12.05
CA LYS A 114 -4.07 -9.24 -13.38
C LYS A 114 -3.16 -10.21 -14.14
N SER A 115 -1.85 -9.95 -14.15
CA SER A 115 -0.88 -10.77 -14.85
C SER A 115 0.55 -10.49 -14.41
N LEU A 116 1.42 -11.49 -14.49
CA LEU A 116 2.88 -11.32 -14.50
C LEU A 116 3.31 -10.92 -15.91
N VAL A 117 4.01 -9.79 -16.04
CA VAL A 117 4.44 -9.22 -17.34
C VAL A 117 5.84 -9.72 -17.69
N THR A 118 6.79 -9.54 -16.77
CA THR A 118 8.16 -10.06 -16.90
C THR A 118 8.69 -10.52 -15.55
N MET A 119 9.68 -11.41 -15.61
CA MET A 119 10.42 -11.93 -14.46
C MET A 119 11.87 -12.12 -14.88
N THR A 120 12.82 -11.65 -14.07
CA THR A 120 14.24 -11.91 -14.31
C THR A 120 14.62 -13.30 -13.85
N ASP A 121 15.79 -13.77 -14.28
CA ASP A 121 16.44 -14.89 -13.60
C ASP A 121 16.81 -14.50 -12.15
N PRO A 122 17.01 -15.47 -11.24
CA PRO A 122 17.52 -15.21 -9.90
C PRO A 122 18.89 -14.54 -9.93
N ILE A 123 19.01 -13.41 -9.24
CA ILE A 123 20.25 -12.63 -9.12
C ILE A 123 20.69 -12.62 -7.65
N GLU A 124 21.96 -12.94 -7.41
CA GLU A 124 22.55 -12.82 -6.07
C GLU A 124 22.99 -11.38 -5.79
N ARG A 125 22.60 -10.85 -4.64
CA ARG A 125 23.06 -9.57 -4.08
C ARG A 125 23.22 -9.70 -2.57
N ASP A 126 24.36 -9.29 -2.04
CA ASP A 126 24.64 -9.31 -0.59
C ASP A 126 24.36 -10.67 0.08
N ALA A 127 24.78 -11.76 -0.58
CA ALA A 127 24.55 -13.16 -0.16
C ALA A 127 23.06 -13.56 -0.04
N ARG A 128 22.16 -12.81 -0.71
CA ARG A 128 20.74 -13.13 -0.84
C ARG A 128 20.35 -13.23 -2.30
N TRP A 129 19.32 -13.99 -2.60
CA TRP A 129 18.82 -14.16 -3.96
C TRP A 129 17.55 -13.37 -4.18
N PHE A 130 17.50 -12.65 -5.29
CA PHE A 130 16.38 -11.81 -5.68
C PHE A 130 15.90 -12.12 -7.08
N VAL A 131 14.60 -11.91 -7.31
CA VAL A 131 14.00 -11.87 -8.63
C VAL A 131 13.19 -10.59 -8.75
N GLU A 132 13.41 -9.86 -9.84
CA GLU A 132 12.56 -8.72 -10.19
C GLU A 132 11.36 -9.21 -10.98
N VAL A 133 10.16 -8.80 -10.57
CA VAL A 133 8.90 -9.10 -11.26
C VAL A 133 8.19 -7.82 -11.63
N ASN A 134 7.78 -7.72 -12.89
CA ASN A 134 6.88 -6.66 -13.34
C ASN A 134 5.48 -7.24 -13.48
N ILE A 135 4.50 -6.58 -12.87
CA ILE A 135 3.13 -7.07 -12.79
C ILE A 135 2.15 -6.02 -13.32
N ARG A 136 0.99 -6.51 -13.74
CA ARG A 136 -0.23 -5.72 -13.89
C ARG A 136 -1.19 -6.07 -12.78
N TRP A 137 -1.81 -5.06 -12.17
CA TRP A 137 -2.76 -5.22 -11.09
C TRP A 137 -3.93 -4.25 -11.20
N PHE A 138 -5.03 -4.58 -10.54
CA PHE A 138 -6.26 -3.79 -10.55
C PHE A 138 -6.90 -3.78 -9.16
N VAL A 139 -7.89 -2.92 -8.99
CA VAL A 139 -8.70 -2.82 -7.77
C VAL A 139 -10.01 -3.56 -7.98
N ASP A 140 -10.27 -4.49 -7.09
CA ASP A 140 -11.50 -5.27 -7.01
C ASP A 140 -12.30 -4.87 -5.77
N GLY A 141 -13.59 -5.22 -5.72
CA GLY A 141 -14.46 -4.93 -4.58
C GLY A 141 -14.56 -3.44 -4.28
N LEU A 142 -14.72 -2.61 -5.32
CA LEU A 142 -14.81 -1.16 -5.16
C LEU A 142 -15.98 -0.77 -4.26
N ALA A 143 -15.72 0.12 -3.31
CA ALA A 143 -16.75 0.62 -2.42
C ALA A 143 -17.78 1.47 -3.20
N GLY A 144 -19.08 1.28 -2.91
CA GLY A 144 -20.16 1.91 -3.68
C GLY A 144 -20.11 3.44 -3.71
N TRP A 145 -19.63 4.06 -2.61
CA TRP A 145 -19.51 5.51 -2.48
C TRP A 145 -18.56 6.13 -3.52
N ILE A 146 -17.61 5.39 -4.09
CA ILE A 146 -16.62 5.91 -5.05
C ILE A 146 -17.27 6.50 -6.31
N SER A 147 -18.44 5.98 -6.69
CA SER A 147 -19.18 6.40 -7.89
C SER A 147 -19.85 7.78 -7.77
N GLU A 148 -19.93 8.33 -6.55
CA GLU A 148 -20.59 9.60 -6.27
C GLU A 148 -19.90 10.76 -6.99
N PRO A 149 -20.66 11.77 -7.47
CA PRO A 149 -20.12 12.88 -8.26
C PRO A 149 -18.95 13.63 -7.60
N VAL A 150 -18.98 13.77 -6.27
CA VAL A 150 -17.92 14.43 -5.48
C VAL A 150 -16.55 13.75 -5.67
N PHE A 151 -16.51 12.43 -5.82
CA PHE A 151 -15.27 11.65 -5.88
C PHE A 151 -14.75 11.42 -7.30
N ARG A 152 -15.54 11.73 -8.34
CA ARG A 152 -15.10 11.59 -9.74
C ARG A 152 -13.89 12.46 -10.08
N ARG A 153 -13.70 13.56 -9.34
CA ARG A 153 -12.54 14.46 -9.50
C ARG A 153 -11.28 13.91 -8.83
N ALA A 154 -11.41 13.00 -7.86
CA ALA A 154 -10.28 12.39 -7.18
C ALA A 154 -9.60 11.39 -8.14
N ARG A 155 -8.47 11.80 -8.72
CA ARG A 155 -7.71 10.97 -9.67
C ARG A 155 -7.43 9.54 -9.16
N PRO A 156 -7.02 9.30 -7.90
CA PRO A 156 -6.79 7.94 -7.41
C PRO A 156 -8.03 7.05 -7.51
N LEU A 157 -9.19 7.56 -7.09
CA LEU A 157 -10.45 6.83 -7.12
C LEU A 157 -10.94 6.57 -8.54
N ARG A 158 -10.87 7.58 -9.41
CA ARG A 158 -11.19 7.40 -10.84
C ARG A 158 -10.28 6.35 -11.50
N ARG A 159 -8.97 6.38 -11.21
CA ARG A 159 -8.03 5.37 -11.74
C ARG A 159 -8.33 3.97 -11.19
N ALA A 160 -8.80 3.84 -9.95
CA ALA A 160 -9.24 2.57 -9.40
C ALA A 160 -10.46 2.02 -10.15
N MET A 161 -11.46 2.86 -10.47
CA MET A 161 -12.63 2.47 -11.27
C MET A 161 -12.24 1.99 -12.68
N GLU A 162 -11.23 2.60 -13.29
CA GLU A 162 -10.74 2.23 -14.62
C GLU A 162 -9.77 1.04 -14.61
N SER A 163 -9.37 0.57 -13.43
CA SER A 163 -8.19 -0.30 -13.30
C SER A 163 -8.36 -1.70 -13.86
N GLU A 164 -9.58 -2.20 -13.96
CA GLU A 164 -9.84 -3.52 -14.55
C GLU A 164 -9.54 -3.54 -16.07
N GLU A 165 -9.90 -2.46 -16.77
CA GLU A 165 -9.61 -2.26 -18.19
C GLU A 165 -8.21 -1.69 -18.43
N LYS A 166 -7.75 -0.81 -17.54
CA LYS A 166 -6.47 -0.09 -17.61
C LYS A 166 -5.65 -0.36 -16.36
N PRO A 167 -5.08 -1.57 -16.23
CA PRO A 167 -4.38 -2.01 -15.03
C PRO A 167 -3.20 -1.09 -14.70
N PHE A 168 -2.89 -1.04 -13.41
CA PHE A 168 -1.66 -0.44 -12.92
C PHE A 168 -0.49 -1.36 -13.19
N GLU A 169 0.69 -0.79 -13.33
CA GLU A 169 1.95 -1.52 -13.46
C GLU A 169 2.80 -1.28 -12.22
N ALA A 170 3.48 -2.32 -11.75
CA ALA A 170 4.40 -2.23 -10.63
C ALA A 170 5.59 -3.18 -10.83
N THR A 171 6.76 -2.73 -10.40
CA THR A 171 7.97 -3.54 -10.28
C THR A 171 8.13 -3.93 -8.81
N LEU A 172 8.24 -5.21 -8.53
CA LEU A 172 8.40 -5.78 -7.20
C LEU A 172 9.62 -6.69 -7.18
N TYR A 173 10.15 -6.95 -5.99
CA TYR A 173 11.25 -7.87 -5.80
C TYR A 173 10.81 -9.02 -4.92
N LEU A 174 11.12 -10.24 -5.33
CA LEU A 174 10.98 -11.43 -4.50
C LEU A 174 12.36 -11.78 -3.94
N GLU A 175 12.43 -12.06 -2.65
CA GLU A 175 13.66 -12.46 -1.94
C GLU A 175 13.54 -13.94 -1.54
N TYR A 176 14.62 -14.69 -1.71
CA TYR A 176 14.73 -16.07 -1.22
C TYR A 176 15.30 -16.09 0.20
N VAL A 177 14.49 -16.50 1.18
CA VAL A 177 14.84 -16.58 2.60
C VAL A 177 14.28 -17.86 3.19
N ASP A 178 15.08 -18.55 4.03
CA ASP A 178 14.68 -19.77 4.73
C ASP A 178 14.06 -20.84 3.81
N HIS A 179 14.66 -21.02 2.63
CA HIS A 179 14.20 -21.93 1.58
C HIS A 179 12.88 -21.57 0.89
N HIS A 180 12.37 -20.34 1.06
CA HIS A 180 11.13 -19.87 0.46
C HIS A 180 11.29 -18.50 -0.23
N TRP A 181 10.52 -18.30 -1.29
CA TRP A 181 10.38 -16.99 -1.93
C TRP A 181 9.28 -16.18 -1.24
N ARG A 182 9.55 -14.91 -0.99
CA ARG A 182 8.61 -13.94 -0.38
C ARG A 182 8.76 -12.57 -1.00
N LEU A 183 7.74 -11.73 -0.89
CA LEU A 183 7.85 -10.33 -1.28
C LEU A 183 8.91 -9.62 -0.43
N TRP A 184 9.89 -8.99 -1.07
CA TRP A 184 10.87 -8.16 -0.39
C TRP A 184 10.24 -6.86 0.08
N GLN A 185 10.52 -6.48 1.33
CA GLN A 185 10.13 -5.19 1.89
C GLN A 185 11.40 -4.44 2.29
N PRO A 186 11.62 -3.21 1.79
CA PRO A 186 12.73 -2.38 2.25
C PRO A 186 12.53 -2.03 3.73
N GLU A 187 13.59 -2.12 4.53
CA GLU A 187 13.63 -1.64 5.92
C GLU A 187 13.52 -0.11 6.01
#